data_AF-A0A2V6JHS1-F1
#
_entry.id   AF-A0A2V6JHS1-F1
#
_cell.length_a   1.000
_cell.length_b   1.000
_cell.length_c   1.000
_cell.angle_alpha   90.00
_cell.angle_beta   90.00
_cell.angle_gamma   90.00
#
_symmetry.space_group_name_H-M   'P 1'
#
loop_
_entity.id
_entity.type
_entity.pdbx_description
1 polymer ?
#
loop_
_entity_poly.entity_id
_entity_poly.type
_entity_poly.pdbx_seq_one_letter_code
_entity_poly.pdbx_strand_id
1 'polypeptide(L)'
;LLAAATDRLDGLPANVGSGKGVAVREIAQRIGEALGIKMEPEIKGEFRPGEMRHLTSATDRIHAVGYEPEVDLEEGIGRYLDWIRSQSDVRDYFSEATDILRRKGIVHRVASSA
;
A
#
# COMPACT_ATOMS: atom_id res chain seq x y z
N LEU A 1 6.30 17.47 -2.10
CA LEU A 1 7.29 16.69 -2.87
C LEU A 1 6.98 16.86 -4.35
N LEU A 2 7.99 17.15 -5.17
CA LEU A 2 7.88 17.31 -6.63
C LEU A 2 8.46 16.05 -7.28
N ALA A 3 7.78 15.46 -8.28
CA ALA A 3 8.25 14.24 -8.94
C ALA A 3 9.22 14.52 -10.10
N ALA A 4 8.98 15.56 -10.90
CA ALA A 4 9.87 15.98 -11.98
C ALA A 4 9.66 17.46 -12.30
N ALA A 5 10.69 18.12 -12.83
CA ALA A 5 10.64 19.50 -13.33
C ALA A 5 11.06 19.54 -14.80
N THR A 6 10.13 19.20 -15.71
CA THR A 6 10.38 19.04 -17.15
C THR A 6 9.08 19.20 -17.95
N ASP A 7 9.17 19.72 -19.17
CA ASP A 7 8.09 19.84 -20.17
C ASP A 7 8.02 18.63 -21.12
N ARG A 8 9.09 17.82 -21.18
CA ARG A 8 9.21 16.59 -22.00
C ARG A 8 8.06 15.56 -21.87
N LEU A 9 7.17 15.69 -20.89
CA LEU A 9 6.01 14.80 -20.70
C LEU A 9 4.67 15.49 -21.02
N ASP A 10 4.68 16.70 -21.57
CA ASP A 10 3.45 17.44 -21.90
C ASP A 10 2.54 16.62 -22.82
N GLY A 11 1.28 16.44 -22.39
CA GLY A 11 0.29 15.63 -23.10
C GLY A 11 0.47 14.10 -22.97
N LEU A 12 1.45 13.62 -22.19
CA LEU A 12 1.73 12.20 -21.99
C LEU A 12 1.41 11.75 -20.56
N PRO A 13 0.75 10.60 -20.36
CA PRO A 13 0.55 10.06 -19.03
C PRO A 13 1.88 9.51 -18.48
N ALA A 14 2.15 9.65 -17.19
CA ALA A 14 3.31 9.03 -16.55
C ALA A 14 2.91 8.41 -15.20
N ASN A 15 3.33 7.16 -14.97
CA ASN A 15 3.14 6.53 -13.66
C ASN A 15 4.24 7.00 -12.73
N VAL A 16 3.86 7.39 -11.51
CA VAL A 16 4.79 7.69 -10.41
C VAL A 16 4.77 6.50 -9.46
N GLY A 17 5.93 6.09 -8.96
CA GLY A 17 6.07 4.97 -8.04
C GLY A 17 7.49 4.45 -8.00
N SER A 18 7.70 3.34 -7.31
CA SER A 18 9.02 2.72 -7.16
C SER A 18 9.35 1.69 -8.26
N GLY A 19 8.36 1.29 -9.07
CA GLY A 19 8.49 0.14 -9.97
C GLY A 19 8.57 -1.22 -9.26
N LYS A 20 8.53 -1.24 -7.91
CA LYS A 20 8.73 -2.44 -7.10
C LYS A 20 7.40 -2.85 -6.44
N GLY A 21 6.95 -4.06 -6.74
CA GLY A 21 5.80 -4.67 -6.06
C GLY A 21 6.22 -5.32 -4.74
N VAL A 22 5.37 -5.20 -3.71
CA VAL A 22 5.59 -5.83 -2.40
C VAL A 22 4.30 -6.50 -1.95
N ALA A 23 4.41 -7.72 -1.41
CA ALA A 23 3.25 -8.47 -0.94
C ALA A 23 2.71 -7.88 0.38
N VAL A 24 1.40 -7.89 0.57
CA VAL A 24 0.76 -7.39 1.81
C VAL A 24 1.31 -8.08 3.07
N ARG A 25 1.59 -9.38 3.00
CA ARG A 25 2.22 -10.13 4.12
C ARG A 25 3.59 -9.58 4.53
N GLU A 26 4.37 -9.14 3.54
CA GLU A 26 5.72 -8.62 3.76
C GLU A 26 5.65 -7.21 4.35
N ILE A 27 4.69 -6.39 3.89
CA ILE A 27 4.40 -5.09 4.50
C ILE A 27 4.01 -5.27 5.98
N ALA A 28 3.11 -6.22 6.28
CA ALA A 28 2.70 -6.50 7.65
C ALA A 28 3.88 -6.95 8.54
N GLN A 29 4.76 -7.82 8.01
CA GLN A 29 5.97 -8.25 8.71
C GLN A 29 6.91 -7.07 9.00
N ARG A 30 7.24 -6.24 8.00
CA ARG A 30 8.13 -5.07 8.17
C ARG A 30 7.58 -4.07 9.17
N ILE A 31 6.26 -3.82 9.16
CA ILE A 31 5.60 -2.98 10.17
C ILE A 31 5.75 -3.60 11.57
N GLY A 32 5.53 -4.90 11.71
CA GLY A 32 5.73 -5.62 12.98
C GLY A 32 7.16 -5.50 13.50
N GLU A 33 8.15 -5.71 12.64
CA GLU A 33 9.58 -5.55 12.95
C GLU A 33 9.90 -4.12 13.40
N ALA A 34 9.45 -3.10 12.66
CA ALA A 34 9.65 -1.69 12.99
C ALA A 34 8.96 -1.25 14.31
N LEU A 35 7.91 -1.95 14.71
CA LEU A 35 7.20 -1.74 15.99
C LEU A 35 7.73 -2.62 17.13
N GLY A 36 8.63 -3.57 16.86
CA GLY A 36 9.08 -4.57 17.85
C GLY A 36 7.98 -5.57 18.24
N ILE A 37 6.95 -5.74 17.40
CA ILE A 37 5.81 -6.64 17.64
C ILE A 37 6.03 -7.93 16.87
N LYS A 38 6.11 -9.06 17.58
CA LYS A 38 6.10 -10.40 16.99
C LYS A 38 4.66 -10.88 16.85
N MET A 39 4.06 -10.66 15.69
CA MET A 39 2.70 -11.11 15.36
C MET A 39 2.67 -11.69 13.96
N GLU A 40 2.10 -12.88 13.82
CA GLU A 40 1.81 -13.47 12.52
C GLU A 40 0.51 -12.87 11.94
N PRO A 41 0.51 -12.38 10.68
CA PRO A 41 -0.71 -11.87 10.05
C PRO A 41 -1.78 -12.95 9.92
N GLU A 42 -3.01 -12.64 10.34
CA GLU A 42 -4.16 -13.52 10.14
C GLU A 42 -4.63 -13.49 8.68
N ILE A 43 -4.67 -14.66 8.03
CA ILE A 43 -5.22 -14.81 6.68
C ILE A 43 -6.68 -15.25 6.76
N LYS A 44 -7.60 -14.29 6.75
CA LYS A 44 -9.04 -14.52 6.97
C LYS A 44 -9.77 -15.32 5.87
N GLY A 45 -9.11 -15.54 4.73
CA GLY A 45 -9.77 -16.13 3.55
C GLY A 45 -10.90 -15.26 2.98
N GLU A 46 -10.86 -13.96 3.26
CA GLU A 46 -11.82 -12.96 2.80
C GLU A 46 -11.26 -12.21 1.58
N PHE A 47 -12.12 -11.87 0.62
CA PHE A 47 -11.75 -11.10 -0.57
C PHE A 47 -12.92 -10.23 -1.05
N ARG A 48 -12.63 -9.19 -1.84
CA ARG A 48 -13.65 -8.37 -2.50
C ARG A 48 -13.57 -8.54 -4.02
N PRO A 49 -14.67 -8.87 -4.72
CA PRO A 49 -14.66 -8.99 -6.17
C PRO A 49 -14.15 -7.72 -6.85
N GLY A 50 -13.23 -7.88 -7.80
CA GLY A 50 -12.62 -6.77 -8.53
C GLY A 50 -11.35 -6.18 -7.90
N GLU A 51 -10.93 -6.65 -6.72
CA GLU A 51 -9.62 -6.29 -6.18
C GLU A 51 -8.49 -6.79 -7.08
N MET A 52 -7.52 -5.92 -7.33
CA MET A 52 -6.36 -6.25 -8.15
C MET A 52 -5.38 -7.12 -7.37
N ARG A 53 -4.92 -8.21 -7.99
CA ARG A 53 -3.90 -9.10 -7.39
C ARG A 53 -2.53 -8.43 -7.25
N HIS A 54 -2.15 -7.64 -8.25
CA HIS A 54 -0.89 -6.89 -8.27
C HIS A 54 -1.15 -5.51 -8.88
N LEU A 55 -0.55 -4.48 -8.29
CA LEU A 55 -0.56 -3.11 -8.82
C LEU A 55 0.86 -2.55 -8.71
N THR A 56 1.62 -2.61 -9.80
CA THR A 56 3.00 -2.12 -9.86
C THR A 56 3.08 -1.06 -10.95
N SER A 57 3.57 0.13 -10.60
CA SER A 57 3.76 1.23 -11.56
C SER A 57 4.85 0.88 -12.57
N ALA A 58 4.54 0.86 -13.87
CA ALA A 58 5.57 0.88 -14.90
C ALA A 58 6.14 2.29 -15.02
N THR A 59 7.37 2.51 -14.56
CA THR A 59 7.96 3.85 -14.34
C THR A 59 8.92 4.30 -15.43
N ASP A 60 9.16 3.51 -16.49
CA ASP A 60 10.17 3.78 -17.52
C ASP A 60 10.10 5.22 -18.09
N ARG A 61 8.88 5.68 -18.38
CA ARG A 61 8.65 7.02 -18.94
C ARG A 61 9.07 8.14 -18.00
N ILE A 62 8.82 8.01 -16.70
CA ILE A 62 9.16 9.05 -15.74
C ILE A 62 10.66 9.01 -15.38
N HIS A 63 11.27 7.83 -15.32
CA HIS A 63 12.74 7.71 -15.18
C HIS A 63 13.48 8.35 -16.36
N ALA A 64 12.95 8.23 -17.58
CA ALA A 64 13.54 8.88 -18.76
C ALA A 64 13.61 10.41 -18.64
N VAL A 65 12.85 11.01 -17.71
CA VAL A 65 12.90 12.44 -17.42
C VAL A 65 13.60 12.84 -16.13
N GLY A 66 14.30 11.89 -15.48
CA GLY A 66 15.15 12.14 -14.32
C GLY A 66 14.45 11.94 -12.97
N TYR A 67 13.24 11.40 -12.93
CA TYR A 67 12.64 10.94 -11.68
C TYR A 67 13.35 9.67 -11.19
N GLU A 68 13.59 9.61 -9.88
CA GLU A 68 14.00 8.39 -9.18
C GLU A 68 13.27 8.35 -7.82
N PRO A 69 12.70 7.21 -7.39
CA PRO A 69 12.20 7.05 -6.03
C PRO A 69 13.34 7.20 -5.00
N GLU A 70 13.28 8.26 -4.21
CA GLU A 70 14.31 8.56 -3.20
C GLU A 70 14.11 7.84 -1.86
N VAL A 71 12.88 7.38 -1.60
CA VAL A 71 12.49 6.74 -0.33
C VAL A 71 12.11 5.30 -0.62
N ASP A 72 12.83 4.36 -0.01
CA ASP A 72 12.46 2.95 -0.09
C ASP A 72 11.31 2.60 0.86
N LEU A 73 10.82 1.35 0.78
CA LEU A 73 9.68 0.94 1.60
C LEU A 73 9.99 0.99 3.10
N GLU A 74 11.19 0.61 3.52
CA GLU A 74 11.55 0.51 4.94
C GLU A 74 11.63 1.91 5.56
N GLU A 75 12.32 2.83 4.88
CA GLU A 75 12.37 4.22 5.27
C GLU A 75 10.98 4.86 5.28
N GLY A 76 10.16 4.57 4.25
CA GLY A 76 8.78 5.06 4.17
C GLY A 76 7.91 4.58 5.34
N ILE A 77 8.01 3.31 5.72
CA ILE A 77 7.34 2.74 6.89
C ILE A 77 7.79 3.49 8.15
N GLY A 78 9.09 3.64 8.38
CA GLY A 78 9.64 4.35 9.53
C GLY A 78 9.11 5.79 9.65
N ARG A 79 9.20 6.57 8.56
CA ARG A 79 8.68 7.95 8.50
C ARG A 79 7.18 8.02 8.82
N TYR A 80 6.40 7.05 8.31
CA TYR A 80 4.96 7.02 8.57
C TYR A 80 4.65 6.65 10.03
N LEU A 81 5.37 5.69 10.63
CA LEU A 81 5.22 5.34 12.04
C LEU A 81 5.56 6.52 12.96
N ASP A 82 6.61 7.28 12.65
CA ASP A 82 6.95 8.49 13.40
C ASP A 82 5.87 9.56 13.29
N TRP A 83 5.30 9.75 12.10
CA TRP A 83 4.15 10.63 11.93
C TRP A 83 2.94 10.15 12.76
N ILE A 84 2.61 8.86 12.75
CA ILE A 84 1.54 8.28 13.58
C ILE A 84 1.79 8.53 15.07
N ARG A 85 3.02 8.33 15.56
CA ARG A 85 3.39 8.58 16.97
C ARG A 85 3.21 10.05 17.38
N SER A 86 3.27 10.98 16.43
CA SER A 86 3.03 12.41 16.69
C SER A 86 1.56 12.80 16.71
N GLN A 87 0.63 11.91 16.32
CA GLN A 87 -0.81 12.20 16.32
C GLN A 87 -1.40 12.04 17.73
N SER A 88 -2.30 12.94 18.11
CA SER A 88 -2.95 12.94 19.43
C SER A 88 -4.18 12.03 19.52
N ASP A 89 -4.80 11.70 18.39
CA ASP A 89 -5.97 10.82 18.30
C ASP A 89 -5.88 9.96 17.03
N VAL A 90 -5.70 8.66 17.21
CA VAL A 90 -5.64 7.69 16.12
C VAL A 90 -6.90 6.84 16.19
N ARG A 91 -7.89 7.18 15.37
CA ARG A 91 -9.16 6.44 15.29
C ARG A 91 -9.01 5.20 14.41
N ASP A 92 -9.62 4.10 14.84
CA ASP A 92 -9.81 2.92 14.01
C ASP A 92 -10.99 3.13 13.04
N TYR A 93 -10.66 3.39 11.77
CA TYR A 93 -11.64 3.44 10.68
C TYR A 93 -11.81 2.10 9.96
N PHE A 94 -10.89 1.15 10.18
CA PHE A 94 -10.85 -0.10 9.43
C PHE A 94 -11.96 -1.05 9.87
N SER A 95 -12.18 -1.18 11.18
CA SER A 95 -13.23 -2.03 11.73
C SER A 95 -14.62 -1.58 11.26
N GLU A 96 -14.91 -0.27 11.33
CA GLU A 96 -16.18 0.30 10.88
C GLU A 96 -16.40 0.08 9.37
N ALA A 97 -15.37 0.32 8.55
CA ALA A 97 -15.45 0.10 7.11
C ALA A 97 -15.68 -1.38 6.77
N THR A 98 -15.04 -2.30 7.49
CA THR A 98 -15.20 -3.74 7.30
C THR A 98 -16.64 -4.18 7.53
N ASP A 99 -17.27 -3.69 8.60
CA ASP A 99 -18.67 -3.99 8.90
C ASP A 99 -19.63 -3.45 7.84
N ILE A 100 -19.39 -2.22 7.35
CA ILE A 100 -20.17 -1.63 6.25
C ILE A 100 -20.05 -2.48 4.99
N LEU A 101 -18.84 -2.88 4.61
CA LEU A 101 -18.59 -3.68 3.40
C LEU A 101 -19.24 -5.06 3.50
N ARG A 102 -19.20 -5.68 4.68
CA ARG A 102 -19.90 -6.95 4.95
C ARG A 102 -21.42 -6.81 4.82
N ARG A 103 -22.01 -5.77 5.44
CA ARG A 103 -23.47 -5.51 5.32
C ARG A 103 -23.91 -5.27 3.88
N LYS A 104 -23.04 -4.68 3.05
CA LYS A 104 -23.29 -4.46 1.62
C LYS A 104 -23.03 -5.69 0.74
N GLY A 105 -22.60 -6.82 1.31
CA GLY A 105 -22.30 -8.04 0.55
C GLY A 105 -21.06 -7.94 -0.35
N ILE A 106 -20.14 -7.02 -0.05
CA ILE A 106 -18.92 -6.80 -0.85
C ILE A 106 -17.79 -7.76 -0.43
N VAL A 107 -17.81 -8.23 0.81
CA VAL A 107 -16.81 -9.17 1.34
C VAL A 107 -17.30 -10.60 1.13
N HIS A 108 -16.54 -11.37 0.38
CA HIS A 108 -16.77 -12.78 0.09
C HIS A 108 -15.74 -13.64 0.84
N ARG A 109 -16.03 -14.92 1.02
CA ARG A 109 -15.07 -15.91 1.54
C ARG A 109 -14.64 -16.87 0.44
N VAL A 110 -13.40 -17.31 0.51
CA VAL A 110 -12.93 -18.43 -0.31
C VAL A 110 -13.81 -19.65 -0.03
N ALA A 111 -14.22 -20.36 -1.07
CA ALA A 111 -14.95 -21.62 -0.90
C ALA A 111 -14.03 -22.60 -0.16
N SER A 112 -14.56 -23.28 0.86
CA SER A 112 -13.82 -24.36 1.52
C SER A 112 -13.54 -25.44 0.49
N SER A 113 -12.28 -25.78 0.27
CA SER A 113 -11.91 -26.93 -0.54
C SER A 113 -12.49 -28.18 0.13
N ALA A 114 -13.34 -28.92 -0.59
CA ALA A 114 -13.79 -30.24 -0.19
C ALA A 114 -12.68 -31.28 -0.43
#